data_AF-A0A8T5NYZ9-F1
#
_entry.id   AF-A0A8T5NYZ9-F1
#
_cell.length_a   1.000
_cell.length_b   1.000
_cell.length_c   1.000
_cell.angle_alpha   90.00
_cell.angle_beta   90.00
_cell.angle_gamma   90.00
#
_symmetry.space_group_name_H-M   'P 1'
#
loop_
_entity.id
_entity.type
_entity.pdbx_description
1 polymer ?
#
loop_
_entity_poly.entity_id
_entity_poly.type
_entity_poly.pdbx_seq_one_letter_code
_entity_poly.pdbx_strand_id
1 'polypeptide(L)'
;EDIRKFAKELEHRKEEDCKVCGAEVDKYLNLTDEFVKRMEKLVKDLESKKKSTVLMNTYKTFLKANVGALKYKGVTPPESLKDLPKVMYQHFPDFKDSHAELFEHLTRVLTMVKDGKENEIPERDVYDLREKTKMFVLNLGKKLKDMKERGEIVVPEETELNKEKDSAEGQKQQQPIMTEEMINEKEKKK
;
A
#
# COMPACT_ATOMS: atom_id res chain seq x y z
N GLU A 1 45.89 -17.74 -17.01
CA GLU A 1 47.30 -17.31 -16.86
C GLU A 1 47.45 -16.06 -16.00
N ASP A 2 46.46 -15.18 -15.98
CA ASP A 2 46.52 -13.89 -15.28
C ASP A 2 46.67 -14.02 -13.76
N ILE A 3 46.02 -15.01 -13.14
CA ILE A 3 46.18 -15.28 -11.70
C ILE A 3 47.63 -15.69 -11.35
N ARG A 4 48.31 -16.43 -12.24
CA ARG A 4 49.72 -16.84 -12.04
C ARG A 4 50.70 -15.69 -12.26
N LYS A 5 50.45 -14.80 -13.23
CA LYS A 5 51.26 -13.59 -13.42
C LYS A 5 51.09 -12.62 -12.26
N PHE A 6 49.84 -12.39 -11.84
CA PHE A 6 49.50 -11.56 -10.68
C PHE A 6 50.17 -12.05 -9.38
N ALA A 7 50.17 -13.36 -9.14
CA ALA A 7 50.84 -13.95 -7.98
C ALA A 7 52.36 -13.68 -7.97
N LYS A 8 53.04 -13.83 -9.12
CA LYS A 8 54.47 -13.51 -9.26
C LYS A 8 54.79 -12.03 -9.07
N GLU A 9 53.91 -11.13 -9.52
CA GLU A 9 54.07 -9.68 -9.33
C GLU A 9 53.88 -9.28 -7.86
N LEU A 10 52.98 -9.96 -7.13
CA LEU A 10 52.77 -9.78 -5.70
C LEU A 10 53.98 -10.25 -4.87
N GLU A 11 54.62 -11.37 -5.22
CA GLU A 11 55.83 -11.87 -4.56
C GLU A 11 57.01 -10.88 -4.61
N HIS A 12 57.04 -9.99 -5.59
CA HIS A 12 58.11 -9.00 -5.78
C HIS A 12 57.78 -7.59 -5.27
N ARG A 13 56.56 -7.34 -4.77
CA ARG A 13 56.21 -6.06 -4.14
C ARG A 13 56.71 -6.00 -2.71
N LYS A 14 57.07 -4.80 -2.24
CA LYS A 14 57.45 -4.61 -0.84
C LYS A 14 56.24 -4.85 0.05
N GLU A 15 56.46 -5.47 1.20
CA GLU A 15 55.40 -5.84 2.16
C GLU A 15 54.56 -4.64 2.61
N GLU A 16 55.14 -3.44 2.63
CA GLU A 16 54.49 -2.16 2.90
C GLU A 16 53.48 -1.77 1.81
N ASP A 17 53.81 -1.96 0.53
CA ASP A 17 52.94 -1.65 -0.61
C ASP A 17 51.72 -2.60 -0.67
N CYS A 18 51.92 -3.87 -0.31
CA CYS A 18 50.85 -4.85 -0.20
C CYS A 18 49.87 -4.53 0.94
N LYS A 19 50.35 -4.00 2.08
CA LYS A 19 49.49 -3.58 3.20
C LYS A 19 48.62 -2.38 2.84
N VAL A 20 49.15 -1.39 2.12
CA VAL A 20 48.37 -0.23 1.66
C VAL A 20 47.28 -0.68 0.69
N CYS A 21 47.61 -1.56 -0.27
CA CYS A 21 46.64 -2.11 -1.22
C CYS A 21 45.56 -2.96 -0.52
N GLY A 22 45.94 -3.77 0.47
CA GLY A 22 45.00 -4.54 1.29
C GLY A 22 44.06 -3.64 2.11
N ALA A 23 44.59 -2.59 2.75
CA ALA A 23 43.79 -1.65 3.53
C ALA A 23 42.78 -0.87 2.68
N GLU A 24 43.12 -0.54 1.42
CA GLU A 24 42.18 0.06 0.47
C GLU A 24 41.08 -0.91 0.07
N VAL A 25 41.41 -2.17 -0.22
CA VAL A 25 40.42 -3.21 -0.52
C VAL A 25 39.48 -3.41 0.67
N ASP A 26 40.00 -3.52 1.90
CA ASP A 26 39.20 -3.66 3.12
C ASP A 26 38.28 -2.44 3.32
N LYS A 27 38.77 -1.23 3.05
CA LYS A 27 37.94 -0.02 3.09
C LYS A 27 36.76 -0.11 2.11
N TYR A 28 36.98 -0.54 0.87
CA TYR A 28 35.91 -0.69 -0.12
C TYR A 28 34.96 -1.84 0.20
N LEU A 29 35.45 -2.93 0.79
CA LEU A 29 34.62 -4.01 1.30
C LEU A 29 33.70 -3.52 2.42
N ASN A 30 34.23 -2.77 3.39
CA ASN A 30 33.43 -2.19 4.47
C ASN A 30 32.39 -1.19 3.96
N LEU A 31 32.75 -0.34 2.99
CA LEU A 31 31.81 0.58 2.35
C LEU A 31 30.69 -0.16 1.60
N THR A 32 31.04 -1.28 0.95
CA THR A 32 30.07 -2.10 0.23
C THR A 32 29.11 -2.78 1.20
N ASP A 33 29.60 -3.33 2.32
CA ASP A 33 28.76 -3.92 3.37
C ASP A 33 27.81 -2.88 4.00
N GLU A 34 28.30 -1.67 4.29
CA GLU A 34 27.44 -0.58 4.75
C GLU A 34 26.37 -0.20 3.71
N PHE A 35 26.75 -0.13 2.43
CA PHE A 35 25.82 0.18 1.35
C PHE A 35 24.72 -0.88 1.24
N VAL A 36 25.09 -2.17 1.26
CA VAL A 36 24.12 -3.29 1.22
C VAL A 36 23.16 -3.21 2.40
N LYS A 37 23.66 -3.01 3.62
CA LYS A 37 22.83 -2.85 4.83
C LYS A 37 21.83 -1.68 4.71
N ARG A 38 22.26 -0.55 4.14
CA ARG A 38 21.37 0.61 3.91
C ARG A 38 20.31 0.30 2.86
N MET A 39 20.68 -0.39 1.78
CA MET A 39 19.75 -0.81 0.74
C MET A 39 18.72 -1.80 1.25
N GLU A 40 19.13 -2.80 2.03
CA GLU A 40 18.20 -3.76 2.66
C GLU A 40 17.21 -3.06 3.58
N LYS A 41 17.68 -2.11 4.39
CA LYS A 41 16.81 -1.30 5.25
C LYS A 41 15.81 -0.50 4.41
N LEU A 42 16.28 0.17 3.36
CA LEU A 42 15.42 0.95 2.47
C LEU A 42 14.34 0.09 1.80
N VAL A 43 14.69 -1.11 1.35
CA VAL A 43 13.73 -2.07 0.77
C VAL A 43 12.66 -2.43 1.79
N LYS A 44 13.04 -2.78 3.03
CA LYS A 44 12.10 -3.08 4.12
C LYS A 44 11.18 -1.90 4.44
N ASP A 45 11.71 -0.68 4.48
CA ASP A 45 10.94 0.53 4.74
C ASP A 45 9.92 0.79 3.61
N LEU A 46 10.32 0.58 2.34
CA LEU A 46 9.45 0.70 1.18
C LEU A 46 8.33 -0.36 1.17
N GLU A 47 8.66 -1.61 1.48
CA GLU A 47 7.68 -2.70 1.60
C GLU A 47 6.67 -2.43 2.71
N SER A 48 7.15 -2.00 3.89
CA SER A 48 6.31 -1.61 5.03
C SER A 48 5.32 -0.51 4.64
N LYS A 49 5.84 0.54 3.99
CA LYS A 49 5.03 1.68 3.53
C LYS A 49 4.00 1.28 2.49
N LYS A 50 4.36 0.40 1.55
CA LYS A 50 3.44 -0.15 0.54
C LYS A 50 2.32 -0.93 1.21
N LYS A 51 2.64 -1.86 2.13
CA LYS A 51 1.64 -2.64 2.88
C LYS A 51 0.70 -1.74 3.68
N SER A 52 1.27 -0.81 4.45
CA SER A 52 0.53 0.18 5.24
C SER A 52 -0.47 0.96 4.37
N THR A 53 -0.01 1.48 3.23
CA THR A 53 -0.85 2.24 2.29
C THR A 53 -2.01 1.41 1.75
N VAL A 54 -1.74 0.17 1.32
CA VAL A 54 -2.79 -0.73 0.80
C VAL A 54 -3.82 -1.05 1.87
N LEU A 55 -3.38 -1.36 3.09
CA LEU A 55 -4.25 -1.69 4.21
C LEU A 55 -5.12 -0.51 4.66
N MET A 56 -4.53 0.68 4.78
CA MET A 56 -5.28 1.90 5.12
C MET A 56 -6.33 2.23 4.06
N ASN A 57 -5.98 2.13 2.77
CA ASN A 57 -6.93 2.36 1.68
C ASN A 57 -8.04 1.30 1.65
N THR A 58 -7.70 0.05 1.94
CA THR A 58 -8.67 -1.05 2.05
C THR A 58 -9.66 -0.79 3.18
N TYR A 59 -9.16 -0.44 4.37
CA TYR A 59 -10.00 -0.10 5.52
C TYR A 59 -10.88 1.13 5.24
N LYS A 60 -10.34 2.18 4.62
CA LYS A 60 -11.11 3.37 4.22
C LYS A 60 -12.22 3.02 3.24
N THR A 61 -11.95 2.13 2.27
CA THR A 61 -12.95 1.66 1.29
C THR A 61 -14.06 0.90 1.98
N PHE A 62 -13.71 -0.01 2.89
CA PHE A 62 -14.67 -0.73 3.74
C PHE A 62 -15.56 0.25 4.53
N LEU A 63 -14.99 1.22 5.24
CA LEU A 63 -15.75 2.20 6.01
C LEU A 63 -16.68 3.04 5.14
N LYS A 64 -16.19 3.54 4.00
CA LYS A 64 -16.99 4.32 3.05
C LYS A 64 -18.19 3.53 2.54
N ALA A 65 -18.01 2.25 2.24
CA ALA A 65 -19.09 1.40 1.76
C ALA A 65 -20.18 1.19 2.83
N ASN A 66 -19.78 0.95 4.08
CA ASN A 66 -20.72 0.82 5.19
C ASN A 66 -21.48 2.11 5.47
N VAL A 67 -20.77 3.24 5.58
CA VAL A 67 -21.36 4.56 5.77
C VAL A 67 -22.31 4.90 4.61
N GLY A 68 -21.89 4.63 3.37
CA GLY A 68 -22.72 4.81 2.18
C GLY A 68 -24.00 3.98 2.25
N ALA A 69 -23.89 2.69 2.57
CA ALA A 69 -25.05 1.80 2.67
C ALA A 69 -26.05 2.25 3.74
N LEU A 70 -25.58 2.69 4.91
CA LEU A 70 -26.42 3.26 5.96
C LEU A 70 -27.13 4.54 5.50
N LYS A 71 -26.39 5.45 4.86
CA LYS A 71 -26.97 6.67 4.28
C LYS A 71 -28.03 6.37 3.23
N TYR A 72 -27.82 5.37 2.37
CA TYR A 72 -28.84 4.91 1.44
C TYR A 72 -30.11 4.50 2.19
N LYS A 73 -30.01 3.68 3.25
CA LYS A 73 -31.15 3.32 4.11
C LYS A 73 -31.77 4.48 4.91
N GLY A 74 -31.26 5.71 4.80
CA GLY A 74 -31.69 6.86 5.59
C GLY A 74 -31.25 6.79 7.05
N VAL A 75 -30.27 5.96 7.37
CA VAL A 75 -29.76 5.75 8.72
C VAL A 75 -28.52 6.62 8.92
N THR A 76 -28.51 7.41 9.99
CA THR A 76 -27.33 8.18 10.39
C THR A 76 -26.22 7.22 10.83
N PRO A 77 -25.03 7.26 10.19
CA PRO A 77 -23.89 6.44 10.61
C PRO A 77 -23.48 6.79 12.05
N PRO A 78 -23.02 5.80 12.85
CA PRO A 78 -22.56 6.09 14.20
C PRO A 78 -21.29 6.96 14.18
N GLU A 79 -21.17 7.87 15.16
CA GLU A 79 -19.94 8.67 15.35
C GLU A 79 -18.75 7.79 15.75
N SER A 80 -19.03 6.71 16.47
CA SER A 80 -18.04 5.74 16.94
C SER A 80 -17.88 4.59 15.94
N LEU A 81 -16.64 4.40 15.48
CA LEU A 81 -16.26 3.27 14.62
C LEU A 81 -16.52 1.91 15.26
N LYS A 82 -16.54 1.82 16.60
CA LYS A 82 -16.79 0.57 17.33
C LYS A 82 -18.23 0.10 17.23
N ASP A 83 -19.16 1.03 16.99
CA ASP A 83 -20.59 0.74 16.92
C ASP A 83 -21.07 0.49 15.48
N LEU A 84 -20.21 0.76 14.49
CA LEU A 84 -20.49 0.51 13.07
C LEU A 84 -20.97 -0.93 12.79
N PRO A 85 -20.33 -2.00 13.33
CA PRO A 85 -20.81 -3.36 13.10
C PRO A 85 -22.24 -3.57 13.61
N LYS A 86 -22.57 -3.05 14.80
CA LYS A 86 -23.90 -3.23 15.40
C LYS A 86 -24.99 -2.59 14.52
N VAL A 87 -24.75 -1.37 14.07
CA VAL A 87 -25.70 -0.64 13.19
C VAL A 87 -25.81 -1.33 11.83
N MET A 88 -24.69 -1.79 11.25
CA MET A 88 -24.71 -2.55 10.01
C MET A 88 -25.52 -3.85 10.15
N TYR A 89 -25.42 -4.57 11.25
CA TYR A 89 -26.17 -5.82 11.46
C TYR A 89 -27.68 -5.62 11.58
N GLN A 90 -28.10 -4.49 12.16
CA GLN A 90 -29.51 -4.17 12.29
C GLN A 90 -30.17 -3.90 10.93
N HIS A 91 -29.45 -3.25 10.01
CA HIS A 91 -30.00 -2.85 8.72
C HIS A 91 -29.65 -3.79 7.56
N PHE A 92 -28.58 -4.57 7.70
CA PHE A 92 -28.06 -5.50 6.69
C PHE A 92 -27.69 -6.86 7.32
N PRO A 93 -28.67 -7.63 7.82
CA PRO A 93 -28.42 -8.89 8.51
C PRO A 93 -27.75 -9.94 7.61
N ASP A 94 -28.04 -9.94 6.30
CA ASP A 94 -27.44 -10.85 5.31
C ASP A 94 -25.91 -10.73 5.25
N PHE A 95 -25.35 -9.59 5.67
CA PHE A 95 -23.92 -9.31 5.62
C PHE A 95 -23.24 -9.50 6.97
N LYS A 96 -23.97 -9.85 8.04
CA LYS A 96 -23.47 -9.86 9.41
C LYS A 96 -22.15 -10.62 9.56
N ASP A 97 -22.11 -11.86 9.10
CA ASP A 97 -20.95 -12.73 9.29
C ASP A 97 -19.75 -12.24 8.47
N SER A 98 -19.97 -11.92 7.19
CA SER A 98 -18.93 -11.37 6.32
C SER A 98 -18.37 -10.04 6.84
N HIS A 99 -19.24 -9.15 7.33
CA HIS A 99 -18.83 -7.87 7.89
C HIS A 99 -18.08 -8.05 9.21
N ALA A 100 -18.52 -8.96 10.07
CA ALA A 100 -17.83 -9.26 11.35
C ALA A 100 -16.39 -9.69 11.11
N GLU A 101 -16.19 -10.70 10.26
CA GLU A 101 -14.87 -11.23 9.93
C GLU A 101 -13.98 -10.15 9.33
N LEU A 102 -14.48 -9.40 8.33
CA LEU A 102 -13.72 -8.34 7.69
C LEU A 102 -13.36 -7.21 8.67
N PHE A 103 -14.31 -6.76 9.48
CA PHE A 103 -14.09 -5.66 10.42
C PHE A 103 -13.05 -6.03 11.49
N GLU A 104 -13.15 -7.23 12.05
CA GLU A 104 -12.18 -7.72 13.03
C GLU A 104 -10.79 -7.83 12.42
N HIS A 105 -10.68 -8.47 11.24
CA HIS A 105 -9.40 -8.68 10.59
C HIS A 105 -8.74 -7.35 10.16
N LEU A 106 -9.51 -6.43 9.57
CA LEU A 106 -9.03 -5.10 9.22
C LEU A 106 -8.61 -4.29 10.45
N THR A 107 -9.35 -4.35 11.55
CA THR A 107 -9.01 -3.63 12.79
C THR A 107 -7.73 -4.17 13.42
N ARG A 108 -7.56 -5.50 13.43
CA ARG A 108 -6.34 -6.16 13.91
C ARG A 108 -5.13 -5.73 13.10
N VAL A 109 -5.23 -5.84 11.78
CA VAL A 109 -4.16 -5.47 10.86
C VAL A 109 -3.83 -3.97 10.93
N LEU A 110 -4.85 -3.11 11.06
CA LEU A 110 -4.64 -1.66 11.24
C LEU A 110 -3.95 -1.34 12.56
N THR A 111 -4.17 -2.14 13.61
CA THR A 111 -3.46 -2.00 14.89
C THR A 111 -1.99 -2.36 14.71
N MET A 112 -1.68 -3.45 14.02
CA MET A 112 -0.29 -3.81 13.68
C MET A 112 0.42 -2.72 12.88
N VAL A 113 -0.29 -2.08 11.94
CA VAL A 113 0.25 -0.94 11.19
C VAL A 113 0.52 0.27 12.10
N LYS A 114 -0.35 0.57 13.06
CA LYS A 114 -0.13 1.65 14.03
C LYS A 114 1.04 1.37 14.96
N ASP A 115 1.26 0.11 15.29
CA ASP A 115 2.35 -0.34 16.18
C ASP A 115 3.70 -0.47 15.44
N GLY A 116 3.77 -0.16 14.14
CA GLY A 116 5.00 -0.27 13.34
C GLY A 116 5.41 -1.72 13.03
N LYS A 117 4.44 -2.65 13.05
CA LYS A 117 4.63 -4.09 12.83
C LYS A 117 4.18 -4.53 11.43
N GLU A 118 4.27 -3.65 10.43
CA GLU A 118 3.83 -3.94 9.05
C GLU A 118 4.61 -5.08 8.40
N ASN A 119 5.86 -5.26 8.81
CA ASN A 119 6.72 -6.33 8.30
C ASN A 119 6.26 -7.72 8.76
N GLU A 120 5.59 -7.83 9.90
CA GLU A 120 5.04 -9.09 10.41
C GLU A 120 3.80 -9.54 9.62
N ILE A 121 3.19 -8.64 8.84
CA ILE A 121 1.98 -8.92 8.07
C ILE A 121 2.39 -9.62 6.76
N PRO A 122 1.93 -10.85 6.51
CA PRO A 122 2.18 -11.55 5.25
C PRO A 122 1.62 -10.74 4.07
N GLU A 123 2.39 -10.63 2.99
CA GLU A 123 1.93 -9.88 1.80
C GLU A 123 0.66 -10.51 1.20
N ARG A 124 0.54 -11.84 1.26
CA ARG A 124 -0.68 -12.57 0.89
C ARG A 124 -1.90 -12.04 1.63
N ASP A 125 -1.82 -11.87 2.94
CA ASP A 125 -2.94 -11.44 3.77
C ASP A 125 -3.40 -10.01 3.40
N VAL A 126 -2.47 -9.13 3.02
CA VAL A 126 -2.78 -7.78 2.54
C VAL A 126 -3.66 -7.83 1.29
N TYR A 127 -3.30 -8.66 0.32
CA TYR A 127 -4.04 -8.77 -0.94
C TYR A 127 -5.34 -9.57 -0.78
N ASP A 128 -5.35 -10.63 0.03
CA ASP A 128 -6.54 -11.40 0.35
C ASP A 128 -7.58 -10.51 1.04
N LEU A 129 -7.16 -9.67 1.99
CA LEU A 129 -8.05 -8.74 2.68
C LEU A 129 -8.59 -7.64 1.76
N ARG A 130 -7.77 -7.16 0.82
CA ARG A 130 -8.19 -6.23 -0.23
C ARG A 130 -9.26 -6.83 -1.12
N GLU A 131 -9.08 -8.06 -1.57
CA GLU A 131 -10.05 -8.73 -2.44
C GLU A 131 -11.33 -9.07 -1.69
N LYS A 132 -11.24 -9.60 -0.46
CA LYS A 132 -12.40 -9.79 0.42
C LYS A 132 -13.20 -8.51 0.59
N THR A 133 -12.52 -7.38 0.80
CA THR A 133 -13.16 -6.07 0.94
C THR A 133 -13.86 -5.65 -0.34
N LYS A 134 -13.20 -5.81 -1.49
CA LYS A 134 -13.79 -5.50 -2.80
C LYS A 134 -15.04 -6.35 -3.06
N MET A 135 -14.99 -7.65 -2.78
CA MET A 135 -16.13 -8.56 -2.92
C MET A 135 -17.29 -8.17 -1.99
N PHE A 136 -16.99 -7.81 -0.75
CA PHE A 136 -17.97 -7.27 0.19
C PHE A 136 -18.66 -6.02 -0.38
N VAL A 137 -17.89 -5.04 -0.86
CA VAL A 137 -18.44 -3.79 -1.44
C VAL A 137 -19.29 -4.06 -2.68
N LEU A 138 -18.86 -4.97 -3.55
CA LEU A 138 -19.63 -5.35 -4.74
C LEU A 138 -20.96 -6.02 -4.37
N ASN A 139 -20.95 -6.94 -3.41
CA ASN A 139 -22.15 -7.63 -2.96
C ASN A 139 -23.11 -6.67 -2.26
N LEU A 140 -22.58 -5.76 -1.42
CA LEU A 140 -23.36 -4.72 -0.77
C LEU A 140 -23.98 -3.78 -1.80
N GLY A 141 -23.21 -3.35 -2.81
CA GLY A 141 -23.68 -2.51 -3.91
C GLY A 141 -24.79 -3.17 -4.74
N LYS A 142 -24.67 -4.47 -5.05
CA LYS A 142 -25.74 -5.24 -5.71
C LYS A 142 -27.00 -5.25 -4.86
N LYS A 143 -26.89 -5.58 -3.57
CA LYS A 143 -28.05 -5.59 -2.66
C LYS A 143 -28.74 -4.23 -2.60
N LEU A 144 -27.96 -3.14 -2.50
CA LEU A 144 -28.51 -1.78 -2.50
C LEU A 144 -29.23 -1.44 -3.80
N LYS A 145 -28.70 -1.88 -4.95
CA LYS A 145 -29.36 -1.73 -6.24
C LYS A 145 -30.70 -2.49 -6.28
N ASP A 146 -30.70 -3.75 -5.86
CA ASP A 146 -31.91 -4.58 -5.84
C ASP A 146 -32.97 -3.98 -4.90
N MET A 147 -32.55 -3.47 -3.74
CA MET A 147 -33.45 -2.79 -2.79
C MET A 147 -33.98 -1.45 -3.35
N LYS A 148 -33.18 -0.71 -4.13
CA LYS A 148 -33.64 0.50 -4.85
C LYS A 148 -34.69 0.14 -5.89
N GLU A 149 -34.47 -0.91 -6.67
CA GLU A 149 -35.43 -1.40 -7.68
C GLU A 149 -36.74 -1.88 -7.06
N ARG A 150 -36.69 -2.41 -5.82
CA ARG A 150 -37.89 -2.75 -5.01
C ARG A 150 -38.56 -1.57 -4.31
N GLY A 151 -37.99 -0.36 -4.38
CA GLY A 151 -38.53 0.84 -3.72
C GLY A 151 -38.33 0.89 -2.20
N GLU A 152 -37.47 0.05 -1.63
CA GLU A 152 -37.21 -0.03 -0.18
C GLU A 152 -36.22 1.05 0.32
N ILE A 153 -35.70 1.90 -0.58
CA ILE A 153 -34.65 2.86 -0.29
C ILE A 153 -34.85 4.16 -1.08
N VAL A 154 -34.63 5.30 -0.43
CA VAL A 154 -34.52 6.62 -1.07
C VAL A 154 -33.03 6.93 -1.30
N VAL A 155 -32.65 7.31 -2.52
CA VAL A 155 -31.28 7.76 -2.81
C VAL A 155 -31.10 9.17 -2.26
N PRO A 156 -30.13 9.43 -1.36
CA PRO A 156 -29.83 10.79 -0.94
C PRO A 156 -29.33 11.62 -2.13
N GLU A 157 -29.85 12.83 -2.34
CA GLU A 157 -29.46 13.74 -3.44
C GLU A 157 -27.93 14.02 -3.47
N GLU A 158 -27.25 13.99 -2.32
CA GLU A 158 -25.80 14.21 -2.23
C GLU A 158 -24.95 13.13 -2.93
N THR A 159 -25.49 11.94 -3.19
CA THR A 159 -24.73 10.82 -3.76
C THR A 159 -24.50 10.95 -5.28
N GLU A 160 -25.31 11.75 -5.98
CA GLU A 160 -25.13 11.99 -7.42
C GLU A 160 -23.98 12.97 -7.71
N LEU A 161 -23.79 13.97 -6.84
CA LEU A 161 -22.70 14.95 -6.96
C LEU A 161 -21.28 14.35 -6.80
N ASN A 162 -21.14 13.25 -6.06
CA ASN A 162 -19.83 12.59 -5.88
C ASN A 162 -19.45 11.68 -7.06
N LYS A 163 -20.42 11.17 -7.84
CA LYS A 163 -20.10 10.42 -9.08
C LYS A 163 -19.45 11.31 -10.13
N GLU A 164 -19.83 12.58 -10.20
CA GLU A 164 -19.21 13.55 -11.11
C GLU A 164 -17.80 13.94 -10.66
N LYS A 165 -17.54 14.02 -9.34
CA LYS A 165 -16.20 14.34 -8.81
C LYS A 165 -15.21 13.18 -8.90
N ASP A 166 -15.63 11.95 -8.60
CA ASP A 166 -14.75 10.77 -8.74
C ASP A 166 -14.41 10.47 -10.22
N SER A 167 -15.28 10.85 -11.16
CA SER A 167 -15.00 10.77 -12.61
C SER A 167 -14.02 11.86 -13.09
N ALA A 168 -13.95 13.00 -12.40
CA ALA A 168 -13.03 14.09 -12.71
C ALA A 168 -11.63 13.92 -12.08
N GLU A 169 -11.52 13.26 -10.92
CA GLU A 169 -10.22 12.96 -10.29
C GLU A 169 -9.50 11.76 -10.92
N GLY A 170 -10.22 10.85 -11.57
CA GLY A 170 -9.66 9.71 -12.30
C GLY A 170 -8.83 10.05 -13.56
N GLN A 171 -8.81 11.32 -14.00
CA GLN A 171 -8.05 11.77 -15.18
C GLN A 171 -6.78 12.59 -14.87
N LYS A 172 -6.41 12.81 -13.60
CA LYS A 172 -5.24 13.65 -13.23
C LYS A 172 -4.04 12.92 -12.62
N GLN A 173 -3.91 11.61 -12.79
CA GLN A 173 -2.70 10.86 -12.40
C GLN A 173 -2.14 10.01 -13.54
N GLN A 174 -1.86 10.66 -14.67
CA GLN A 174 -0.73 10.26 -15.52
C GLN A 174 0.16 11.48 -15.63
N GLN A 175 1.15 11.59 -14.74
CA GLN A 175 2.29 12.45 -15.05
C GLN A 175 3.00 11.78 -16.24
N PRO A 176 3.22 12.49 -17.36
CA PRO A 176 4.03 11.94 -18.43
C PRO A 176 5.44 11.74 -17.91
N ILE A 177 5.94 10.50 -18.02
CA ILE A 177 7.34 10.17 -17.83
C ILE A 177 8.09 10.99 -18.88
N MET A 178 8.92 11.95 -18.44
CA MET A 178 9.77 12.71 -19.36
C MET A 178 10.78 11.74 -19.97
N THR A 179 10.74 11.57 -21.29
CA THR A 179 11.76 10.84 -22.04
C THR A 179 13.07 11.64 -22.09
N GLU A 180 14.21 10.92 -22.15
CA GLU A 180 15.58 11.46 -22.13
C GLU A 180 15.85 12.56 -23.17
N GLU A 181 15.06 12.64 -24.24
CA GLU A 181 15.17 13.68 -25.26
C GLU A 181 14.89 15.09 -24.72
N MET A 182 14.07 15.24 -23.67
CA MET A 182 13.74 16.56 -23.10
C MET A 182 14.78 17.10 -22.11
N ILE A 183 15.71 16.27 -21.65
CA ILE A 183 16.79 16.69 -20.74
C ILE A 183 17.91 17.38 -21.54
N ASN A 184 18.17 16.92 -22.76
CA ASN A 184 19.30 17.39 -23.58
C ASN A 184 19.08 18.75 -24.26
N GLU A 185 17.83 19.24 -24.33
CA GLU A 185 17.52 20.58 -24.87
C GLU A 185 17.70 21.71 -23.85
N LYS A 186 17.69 21.40 -22.54
CA LYS A 186 17.90 22.42 -21.49
C LYS A 186 19.37 22.75 -21.23
N GLU A 187 20.30 21.86 -21.60
CA GLU A 187 21.74 22.12 -21.47
C GLU A 187 22.33 22.92 -22.64
N LYS A 188 21.65 23.01 -23.79
CA LYS A 188 22.09 23.84 -24.94
C LYS A 188 21.67 25.31 -24.88
N LYS A 189 20.93 25.73 -23.84
CA LYS A 189 20.48 27.12 -23.66
C LYS A 189 21.01 27.78 -22.38
N LYS A 190 22.10 27.27 -21.80
CA LYS A 190 22.87 27.95 -20.75
C LYS A 190 24.23 28.37 -21.27
#